data_AF-A0A6J1WDK7-F1
#
_entry.id   AF-A0A6J1WDK7-F1
#
_cell.length_a   1.000
_cell.length_b   1.000
_cell.length_c   1.000
_cell.angle_alpha   90.00
_cell.angle_beta   90.00
_cell.angle_gamma   90.00
#
_symmetry.space_group_name_H-M   'P 1'
#
loop_
_entity.id
_entity.type
_entity.pdbx_description
1 polymer ?
#
loop_
_entity_poly.entity_id
_entity_poly.type
_entity_poly.pdbx_seq_one_letter_code
_entity_poly.pdbx_strand_id
1 'polypeptide(L)'
;MLSDFAKEKVFWTRKMNLKLVKFIESKPNIWNPKHPKYTSVKSRDQTYAEFARKYGNEFTGQAVKDRWTNIRSTYANYLRKLNASRAKGDGEEYTVNWHLWEACQFLTKVNKRLKNDSAAMELNSEEIEEQEDIPVEQKEDWSSDDYQDISNNQNIKCKSIIDNLIKVFKGVQNDAFGLDNTKHGHVGRIVTKKLSEMNSYDAAMVSQKIMDILLLYNENNPQNPNNIT
;
A
#
# COMPACT_ATOMS: atom_id res chain seq x y z
N MET A 1 -0.67 -24.87 23.00
CA MET A 1 -0.34 -24.46 21.62
C MET A 1 0.09 -23.00 21.65
N LEU A 2 1.39 -22.73 21.53
CA LEU A 2 1.90 -21.37 21.34
C LEU A 2 1.40 -20.89 19.97
N SER A 3 0.57 -19.84 19.96
CA SER A 3 0.04 -19.24 18.75
C SER A 3 1.19 -18.91 17.79
N ASP A 4 1.04 -19.13 16.49
CA ASP A 4 2.06 -18.84 15.47
C ASP A 4 2.58 -17.39 15.50
N PHE A 5 1.87 -16.48 16.18
CA PHE A 5 2.35 -15.14 16.52
C PHE A 5 3.66 -15.12 17.31
N ALA A 6 3.97 -16.16 18.09
CA ALA A 6 5.22 -16.25 18.88
C ALA A 6 6.45 -16.63 18.04
N LYS A 7 6.28 -17.00 16.75
CA LYS A 7 7.39 -17.34 15.86
C LYS A 7 7.97 -16.12 15.14
N GLU A 8 7.19 -15.06 14.94
CA GLU A 8 7.70 -13.82 14.34
C GLU A 8 8.37 -12.97 15.41
N LYS A 9 9.71 -12.97 15.42
CA LYS A 9 10.53 -12.06 16.25
C LYS A 9 10.35 -10.58 15.89
N VAL A 10 9.61 -10.29 14.80
CA VAL A 10 9.58 -8.98 14.15
C VAL A 10 8.15 -8.62 13.76
N PHE A 11 7.62 -7.53 14.33
CA PHE A 11 6.27 -7.06 14.07
C PHE A 11 6.21 -5.99 12.97
N TRP A 12 5.42 -6.22 11.91
CA TRP A 12 5.33 -5.32 10.74
C TRP A 12 4.11 -4.38 10.79
N THR A 13 4.29 -3.19 11.33
CA THR A 13 3.24 -2.15 11.34
C THR A 13 2.90 -1.65 9.92
N ARG A 14 1.68 -1.10 9.73
CA ARG A 14 1.25 -0.47 8.47
C ARG A 14 2.22 0.61 7.99
N LYS A 15 2.69 1.45 8.90
CA LYS A 15 3.67 2.52 8.63
C LYS A 15 5.01 1.93 8.17
N MET A 16 5.46 0.85 8.79
CA MET A 16 6.72 0.20 8.42
C MET A 16 6.63 -0.51 7.06
N ASN A 17 5.51 -1.16 6.77
CA ASN A 17 5.24 -1.71 5.44
C ASN A 17 5.29 -0.62 4.37
N LEU A 18 4.66 0.54 4.61
CA LEU A 18 4.71 1.66 3.68
C LEU A 18 6.13 2.19 3.49
N LYS A 19 6.90 2.33 4.58
CA LYS A 19 8.33 2.71 4.51
C LYS A 19 9.15 1.70 3.72
N LEU A 20 8.87 0.40 3.87
CA LEU A 20 9.53 -0.66 3.11
C LEU A 20 9.25 -0.50 1.62
N VAL A 21 7.97 -0.38 1.24
CA VAL A 21 7.58 -0.22 -0.17
C VAL A 21 8.25 1.02 -0.78
N LYS A 22 8.24 2.16 -0.08
CA LYS A 22 8.91 3.39 -0.55
C LYS A 22 10.42 3.27 -0.66
N PHE A 23 11.05 2.55 0.26
CA PHE A 23 12.48 2.26 0.17
C PHE A 23 12.79 1.37 -1.03
N ILE A 24 12.01 0.30 -1.27
CA ILE A 24 12.21 -0.58 -2.42
C ILE A 24 11.95 0.15 -3.74
N GLU A 25 10.94 1.02 -3.81
CA GLU A 25 10.67 1.86 -4.98
C GLU A 25 11.94 2.64 -5.40
N SER A 26 12.68 3.19 -4.43
CA SER A 26 13.95 3.91 -4.69
C SER A 26 15.15 3.03 -5.08
N LYS A 27 15.04 1.70 -4.97
CA LYS A 27 16.14 0.74 -5.18
C LYS A 27 15.82 -0.19 -6.37
N PRO A 28 16.04 0.25 -7.63
CA PRO A 28 15.64 -0.47 -8.84
C PRO A 28 16.28 -1.86 -8.96
N ASN A 29 17.42 -2.10 -8.31
CA ASN A 29 18.06 -3.42 -8.27
C ASN A 29 17.22 -4.52 -7.61
N ILE A 30 16.11 -4.18 -6.94
CA ILE A 30 15.21 -5.17 -6.32
C ILE A 30 14.05 -5.57 -7.23
N TRP A 31 13.54 -4.63 -8.03
CA TRP A 31 12.23 -4.77 -8.66
C TRP A 31 12.23 -4.53 -10.17
N ASN A 32 13.28 -3.92 -10.73
CA ASN A 32 13.39 -3.65 -12.16
C ASN A 32 14.28 -4.71 -12.83
N PRO A 33 13.72 -5.61 -13.67
CA PRO A 33 14.50 -6.63 -14.37
C PRO A 33 15.57 -6.08 -15.31
N LYS A 34 15.41 -4.83 -15.79
CA LYS A 34 16.36 -4.16 -16.68
C LYS A 34 17.56 -3.57 -15.93
N HIS A 35 17.53 -3.54 -14.60
CA HIS A 35 18.63 -3.00 -13.81
C HIS A 35 19.82 -3.98 -13.80
N PRO A 36 21.07 -3.56 -14.08
CA PRO A 36 22.22 -4.46 -14.18
C PRO A 36 22.46 -5.32 -12.94
N LYS A 37 22.12 -4.80 -11.76
CA LYS A 37 22.25 -5.51 -10.48
C LYS A 37 21.03 -6.33 -10.05
N TYR A 38 20.01 -6.47 -10.91
CA TYR A 38 18.78 -7.21 -10.59
C TYR A 38 19.03 -8.71 -10.36
N THR A 39 19.89 -9.31 -11.17
CA THR A 39 20.28 -10.73 -11.06
C THR A 39 21.26 -10.98 -9.91
N SER A 40 21.89 -9.93 -9.38
CA SER A 40 22.87 -10.05 -8.30
C SER A 40 22.17 -10.28 -6.96
N VAL A 41 22.20 -11.53 -6.48
CA VAL A 41 21.71 -11.91 -5.14
C VAL A 41 22.40 -11.08 -4.07
N LYS A 42 23.73 -10.92 -4.15
CA LYS A 42 24.52 -10.11 -3.23
C LYS A 42 24.01 -8.67 -3.15
N SER A 43 23.76 -8.02 -4.29
CA SER A 43 23.27 -6.64 -4.31
C SER A 43 21.87 -6.52 -3.70
N ARG A 44 21.01 -7.52 -3.89
CA ARG A 44 19.66 -7.54 -3.33
C ARG A 44 19.68 -7.75 -1.82
N ASP A 45 20.46 -8.72 -1.34
CA ASP A 45 20.58 -9.02 0.08
C ASP A 45 21.21 -7.84 0.85
N GLN A 46 22.20 -7.15 0.26
CA GLN A 46 22.73 -5.90 0.81
C GLN A 46 21.67 -4.81 0.95
N THR A 47 20.76 -4.69 -0.01
CA THR A 47 19.66 -3.70 0.05
C THR A 47 18.67 -4.04 1.16
N TYR A 48 18.35 -5.32 1.34
CA TYR A 48 17.49 -5.76 2.44
C TYR A 48 18.17 -5.52 3.80
N ALA A 49 19.47 -5.81 3.92
CA ALA A 49 20.26 -5.51 5.11
C ALA A 49 20.31 -4.00 5.41
N GLU A 50 20.42 -3.14 4.38
CA GLU A 50 20.39 -1.68 4.52
C GLU A 50 19.08 -1.20 5.16
N PHE A 51 17.94 -1.77 4.76
CA PHE A 51 16.65 -1.45 5.38
C PHE A 51 16.58 -1.97 6.82
N ALA A 52 16.99 -3.21 7.05
CA ALA A 52 16.98 -3.85 8.37
C ALA A 52 17.77 -3.04 9.41
N ARG A 53 18.95 -2.53 9.02
CA ARG A 53 19.82 -1.71 9.89
C ARG A 53 19.13 -0.46 10.45
N LYS A 54 18.06 0.05 9.81
CA LYS A 54 17.29 1.21 10.31
C LYS A 54 16.41 0.88 11.52
N TYR A 55 16.20 -0.39 11.82
CA TYR A 55 15.25 -0.86 12.85
C TYR A 55 15.92 -1.72 13.93
N GLY A 56 17.26 -1.77 13.97
CA GLY A 56 18.03 -2.43 15.02
C GLY A 56 18.34 -3.91 14.75
N ASN A 57 19.02 -4.55 15.72
CA ASN A 57 19.62 -5.87 15.57
C ASN A 57 18.61 -7.02 15.42
N GLU A 58 17.36 -6.80 15.82
CA GLU A 58 16.29 -7.81 15.72
C GLU A 58 15.72 -7.91 14.29
N PHE A 59 15.91 -6.87 13.46
CA PHE A 59 15.52 -6.87 12.06
C PHE A 59 16.64 -7.44 11.20
N THR A 60 16.44 -8.65 10.69
CA THR A 60 17.36 -9.26 9.72
C THR A 60 16.99 -8.90 8.29
N GLY A 61 17.98 -8.86 7.39
CA GLY A 61 17.70 -8.72 5.95
C GLY A 61 16.78 -9.82 5.41
N GLN A 62 16.83 -11.01 6.01
CA GLN A 62 15.95 -12.12 5.66
C GLN A 62 14.47 -11.80 6.00
N ALA A 63 14.19 -11.25 7.19
CA ALA A 63 12.83 -10.83 7.55
C ALA A 63 12.27 -9.76 6.59
N VAL A 64 13.13 -8.83 6.14
CA VAL A 64 12.77 -7.81 5.15
C VAL A 64 12.44 -8.44 3.78
N LYS A 65 13.26 -9.40 3.34
CA LYS A 65 13.07 -10.15 2.10
C LYS A 65 11.76 -10.94 2.09
N ASP A 66 11.46 -11.64 3.18
CA ASP A 66 10.24 -12.42 3.33
C ASP A 66 9.02 -11.51 3.32
N ARG A 67 9.08 -10.40 4.07
CA ARG A 67 8.00 -9.43 4.08
C ARG A 67 7.76 -8.80 2.71
N TRP A 68 8.81 -8.40 2.02
CA TRP A 68 8.70 -7.85 0.66
C TRP A 68 8.12 -8.87 -0.32
N THR A 69 8.52 -10.14 -0.21
CA THR A 69 7.96 -11.24 -1.01
C THR A 69 6.46 -11.36 -0.79
N ASN A 70 6.00 -11.32 0.46
CA ASN A 70 4.58 -11.34 0.78
C ASN A 70 3.82 -10.15 0.19
N ILE A 71 4.34 -8.93 0.35
CA ILE A 71 3.75 -7.70 -0.22
C ILE A 71 3.61 -7.83 -1.74
N ARG A 72 4.67 -8.26 -2.44
CA ARG A 72 4.66 -8.41 -3.90
C ARG A 72 3.66 -9.47 -4.35
N SER A 73 3.57 -10.60 -3.65
CA SER A 73 2.58 -11.65 -3.93
C SER A 73 1.15 -11.15 -3.73
N THR A 74 0.87 -10.44 -2.64
CA THR A 74 -0.43 -9.80 -2.40
C THR A 74 -0.79 -8.82 -3.52
N TYR A 75 0.16 -7.98 -3.94
CA TYR A 75 -0.04 -7.06 -5.05
C TYR A 75 -0.38 -7.78 -6.35
N ALA A 76 0.37 -8.83 -6.71
CA ALA A 76 0.12 -9.64 -7.89
C ALA A 76 -1.28 -10.30 -7.85
N ASN A 77 -1.74 -10.74 -6.67
CA ASN A 77 -3.09 -11.27 -6.50
C ASN A 77 -4.16 -10.23 -6.82
N TYR A 78 -4.04 -9.02 -6.27
CA TYR A 78 -4.99 -7.94 -6.57
C TYR A 78 -4.96 -7.53 -8.05
N LEU A 79 -3.77 -7.49 -8.66
CA LEU A 79 -3.63 -7.20 -10.08
C LEU A 79 -4.34 -8.25 -10.96
N ARG A 80 -4.23 -9.53 -10.62
CA ARG A 80 -4.98 -10.61 -11.31
C ARG A 80 -6.49 -10.45 -11.17
N LYS A 81 -6.99 -10.12 -9.98
CA LYS A 81 -8.42 -9.88 -9.74
C LYS A 81 -8.94 -8.69 -10.54
N LEU A 82 -8.20 -7.59 -10.56
CA LEU A 82 -8.54 -6.40 -11.33
C LEU A 82 -8.60 -6.69 -12.83
N ASN A 83 -7.59 -7.38 -13.38
CA ASN A 83 -7.57 -7.74 -14.79
C ASN A 83 -8.70 -8.72 -15.16
N ALA A 84 -9.02 -9.67 -14.28
CA ALA A 84 -10.13 -10.61 -14.49
C ALA A 84 -11.50 -9.91 -14.47
N SER A 85 -11.70 -8.91 -13.61
CA SER A 85 -12.92 -8.08 -13.62
C SER A 85 -13.06 -7.27 -14.91
N ARG A 86 -11.98 -6.63 -15.36
CA ARG A 86 -11.96 -5.88 -16.63
C ARG A 86 -12.28 -6.74 -17.85
N ALA A 87 -11.83 -7.99 -17.86
CA ALA A 87 -12.11 -8.92 -18.95
C ALA A 87 -13.58 -9.40 -19.00
N LYS A 88 -14.32 -9.31 -17.90
CA LYS A 88 -15.72 -9.79 -17.82
C LYS A 88 -16.76 -8.78 -18.32
N GLY A 89 -16.39 -7.51 -18.49
CA GLY A 89 -17.27 -6.48 -19.08
C GLY A 89 -18.53 -6.13 -18.27
N ASP A 90 -18.64 -6.59 -17.03
CA ASP A 90 -19.87 -6.55 -16.21
C ASP A 90 -20.18 -5.17 -15.58
N GLY A 91 -19.64 -4.09 -16.14
CA GLY A 91 -19.89 -2.69 -15.72
C GLY A 91 -19.31 -2.26 -14.35
N GLU A 92 -19.17 -3.18 -13.40
CA GLU A 92 -18.64 -2.91 -12.05
C GLU A 92 -17.10 -3.10 -12.03
N GLU A 93 -16.34 -2.00 -12.09
CA GLU A 93 -14.88 -2.05 -12.00
C GLU A 93 -14.45 -2.48 -10.58
N TYR A 94 -13.72 -3.61 -10.50
CA TYR A 94 -13.18 -4.09 -9.23
C TYR A 94 -12.26 -3.05 -8.58
N THR A 95 -12.64 -2.52 -7.42
CA THR A 95 -11.82 -1.57 -6.66
C THR A 95 -10.94 -2.31 -5.63
N VAL A 96 -9.64 -1.99 -5.62
CA VAL A 96 -8.70 -2.61 -4.68
C VAL A 96 -8.62 -1.77 -3.40
N ASN A 97 -9.23 -2.24 -2.32
CA ASN A 97 -9.11 -1.62 -0.99
C ASN A 97 -7.96 -2.22 -0.17
N TRP A 98 -6.72 -2.08 -0.66
CA TRP A 98 -5.53 -2.51 0.06
C TRP A 98 -4.58 -1.34 0.32
N HIS A 99 -4.13 -1.21 1.55
CA HIS A 99 -3.40 -0.03 2.01
C HIS A 99 -2.04 0.24 1.36
N LEU A 100 -1.44 -0.75 0.70
CA LEU A 100 -0.21 -0.61 -0.06
C LEU A 100 -0.46 -0.56 -1.57
N TRP A 101 -1.72 -0.61 -2.01
CA TRP A 101 -2.07 -0.68 -3.43
C TRP A 101 -1.44 0.46 -4.23
N GLU A 102 -1.73 1.70 -3.83
CA GLU A 102 -1.16 2.91 -4.45
C GLU A 102 0.36 2.91 -4.40
N ALA A 103 0.94 2.53 -3.25
CA ALA A 103 2.38 2.51 -3.06
C ALA A 103 3.09 1.47 -3.95
N CYS A 104 2.42 0.39 -4.35
CA CYS A 104 2.98 -0.69 -5.17
C CYS A 104 2.81 -0.46 -6.68
N GLN A 105 2.10 0.59 -7.12
CA GLN A 105 1.81 0.81 -8.55
C GLN A 105 3.06 0.94 -9.43
N PHE A 106 4.20 1.37 -8.88
CA PHE A 106 5.47 1.46 -9.61
C PHE A 106 5.89 0.12 -10.25
N LEU A 107 5.49 -1.02 -9.67
CA LEU A 107 5.78 -2.36 -10.17
C LEU A 107 5.13 -2.65 -11.54
N THR A 108 4.01 -1.98 -11.87
CA THR A 108 3.34 -2.17 -13.18
C THR A 108 3.95 -1.31 -14.28
N LYS A 109 4.55 -0.17 -13.94
CA LYS A 109 5.11 0.78 -14.92
C LYS A 109 6.24 0.18 -15.75
N VAL A 110 6.99 -0.78 -15.20
CA VAL A 110 8.10 -1.46 -15.91
C VAL A 110 7.62 -2.57 -16.87
N ASN A 111 6.48 -3.19 -16.59
CA ASN A 111 5.96 -4.31 -17.40
C ASN A 111 5.10 -3.86 -18.60
N LYS A 112 4.70 -2.58 -18.68
CA LYS A 112 3.84 -2.07 -19.76
C LYS A 112 4.54 -1.95 -21.14
N ARG A 113 5.88 -2.03 -21.20
CA ARG A 113 6.64 -1.90 -22.47
C ARG A 113 6.86 -3.21 -23.23
N LEU A 114 5.97 -4.20 -23.11
CA LEU A 114 6.12 -5.50 -23.79
C LEU A 114 4.85 -5.96 -24.53
N LYS A 115 3.87 -5.07 -24.75
CA LYS A 115 2.64 -5.42 -25.50
C LYS A 115 2.47 -4.69 -26.85
N ASN A 116 3.43 -3.88 -27.27
CA ASN A 116 3.37 -3.18 -28.57
C ASN A 116 4.41 -3.66 -29.59
N ASP A 117 5.31 -4.59 -29.24
CA ASP A 117 6.45 -4.92 -30.11
C ASP A 117 6.38 -6.37 -30.63
N SER A 118 5.18 -6.91 -30.82
CA SER A 118 4.98 -8.20 -31.47
C SER A 118 3.96 -8.09 -32.61
N ALA A 119 4.23 -7.16 -33.52
CA ALA A 119 3.86 -7.25 -34.93
C ALA A 119 5.07 -6.76 -35.76
N ALA A 120 5.74 -7.73 -36.41
CA ALA A 120 6.88 -7.63 -37.34
C ALA A 120 8.27 -7.35 -36.71
N MET A 121 9.37 -8.05 -37.01
CA MET A 121 9.65 -9.25 -37.83
C MET A 121 11.12 -9.66 -37.57
N GLU A 122 11.46 -10.95 -37.71
CA GLU A 122 12.83 -11.48 -37.62
C GLU A 122 13.70 -11.15 -38.86
N LEU A 123 14.98 -10.86 -38.57
CA LEU A 123 16.24 -11.22 -39.25
C LEU A 123 16.76 -10.53 -40.56
N ASN A 124 17.93 -9.92 -40.36
CA ASN A 124 19.22 -9.96 -41.11
C ASN A 124 19.58 -8.97 -42.25
N SER A 125 20.76 -8.35 -42.03
CA SER A 125 21.90 -8.05 -42.93
C SER A 125 21.85 -7.04 -44.08
N GLU A 126 22.84 -6.13 -44.02
CA GLU A 126 23.70 -5.56 -45.08
C GLU A 126 23.25 -4.35 -45.97
N GLU A 127 24.08 -3.29 -45.85
CA GLU A 127 24.62 -2.32 -46.82
C GLU A 127 23.78 -1.54 -47.88
N ILE A 128 23.87 -0.19 -47.74
CA ILE A 128 24.31 0.85 -48.70
C ILE A 128 23.40 1.34 -49.88
N GLU A 129 23.27 2.68 -49.89
CA GLU A 129 23.08 3.71 -50.96
C GLU A 129 21.75 3.98 -51.73
N GLU A 130 21.44 5.28 -51.68
CA GLU A 130 20.98 6.24 -52.71
C GLU A 130 19.54 6.29 -53.31
N GLN A 131 18.96 7.49 -53.07
CA GLN A 131 18.28 8.44 -53.98
C GLN A 131 16.83 8.23 -54.47
N GLU A 132 16.07 9.32 -54.24
CA GLU A 132 14.91 9.91 -54.96
C GLU A 132 13.66 9.02 -55.18
N ASP A 133 12.41 9.42 -54.93
CA ASP A 133 11.76 10.68 -55.25
C ASP A 133 10.41 10.81 -54.48
N ILE A 134 9.97 12.04 -54.19
CA ILE A 134 8.69 12.37 -53.51
C ILE A 134 7.64 12.72 -54.58
N PRO A 135 6.38 12.27 -54.45
CA PRO A 135 5.30 13.28 -54.43
C PRO A 135 4.28 13.05 -53.30
N VAL A 136 4.02 14.08 -52.47
CA VAL A 136 2.82 14.95 -52.51
C VAL A 136 1.65 14.34 -51.70
N GLU A 137 1.44 14.78 -50.44
CA GLU A 137 0.48 15.86 -50.03
C GLU A 137 -0.86 15.19 -49.58
N GLN A 138 -1.58 15.51 -48.49
CA GLN A 138 -1.85 16.72 -47.69
C GLN A 138 -2.16 16.26 -46.24
N LYS A 139 -1.58 16.87 -45.19
CA LYS A 139 -2.18 17.91 -44.30
C LYS A 139 -3.62 17.57 -43.87
N GLU A 140 -3.98 17.55 -42.58
CA GLU A 140 -3.91 18.72 -41.69
C GLU A 140 -3.58 18.35 -40.22
N ASP A 141 -2.63 19.14 -39.70
CA ASP A 141 -2.32 19.47 -38.31
C ASP A 141 -3.42 20.38 -37.75
N TRP A 142 -3.79 20.28 -36.47
CA TRP A 142 -4.11 21.44 -35.61
C TRP A 142 -3.94 21.07 -34.12
N SER A 143 -2.72 21.28 -33.63
CA SER A 143 -2.30 21.94 -32.38
C SER A 143 -3.20 22.02 -31.13
N SER A 144 -2.50 21.84 -30.00
CA SER A 144 -2.57 22.40 -28.64
C SER A 144 -3.64 23.41 -28.19
N ASP A 145 -3.90 23.30 -26.88
CA ASP A 145 -4.45 24.25 -25.91
C ASP A 145 -5.98 24.42 -25.85
N ASP A 146 -6.60 24.05 -24.72
CA ASP A 146 -6.88 25.03 -23.65
C ASP A 146 -7.61 24.37 -22.46
N TYR A 147 -7.27 24.82 -21.25
CA TYR A 147 -8.02 24.54 -20.02
C TYR A 147 -9.24 25.45 -19.99
N GLN A 148 -10.45 24.89 -20.16
CA GLN A 148 -11.65 25.60 -19.71
C GLN A 148 -12.62 24.70 -18.94
N ASP A 149 -12.85 25.20 -17.73
CA ASP A 149 -13.91 24.90 -16.79
C ASP A 149 -15.28 25.08 -17.46
N ILE A 150 -16.10 24.02 -17.50
CA ILE A 150 -17.52 24.13 -17.82
C ILE A 150 -18.32 23.51 -16.66
N SER A 151 -18.77 24.41 -15.80
CA SER A 151 -19.80 24.16 -14.81
C SER A 151 -21.21 24.15 -15.43
N ASN A 152 -22.08 23.34 -14.81
CA ASN A 152 -23.55 23.28 -14.86
C ASN A 152 -24.15 22.42 -15.98
N ASN A 153 -24.70 21.24 -15.68
CA ASN A 153 -26.09 21.15 -15.17
C ASN A 153 -26.41 19.82 -14.42
N GLN A 154 -25.43 19.19 -13.75
CA GLN A 154 -25.64 18.01 -12.89
C GLN A 154 -25.31 18.27 -11.40
N ASN A 155 -25.00 19.53 -11.07
CA ASN A 155 -24.20 19.89 -9.90
C ASN A 155 -24.96 19.91 -8.54
N ILE A 156 -26.30 19.93 -8.53
CA ILE A 156 -27.04 20.01 -7.25
C ILE A 156 -27.18 18.64 -6.57
N LYS A 157 -27.37 17.59 -7.38
CA LYS A 157 -27.55 16.23 -6.86
C LYS A 157 -26.22 15.64 -6.40
N CYS A 158 -25.15 15.83 -7.17
CA CYS A 158 -23.82 15.35 -6.78
C CYS A 158 -23.24 16.12 -5.58
N LYS A 159 -23.49 17.43 -5.45
CA LYS A 159 -23.01 18.20 -4.30
C LYS A 159 -23.64 17.72 -2.99
N SER A 160 -24.95 17.47 -2.97
CA SER A 160 -25.62 16.91 -1.79
C SER A 160 -25.18 15.47 -1.47
N ILE A 161 -24.91 14.65 -2.48
CA ILE A 161 -24.33 13.31 -2.28
C ILE A 161 -22.92 13.41 -1.69
N ILE A 162 -22.08 14.29 -2.23
CA ILE A 162 -20.72 14.53 -1.73
C ILE A 162 -20.75 15.07 -0.30
N ASP A 163 -21.63 16.02 0.01
CA ASP A 163 -21.76 16.59 1.35
C ASP A 163 -22.25 15.54 2.36
N ASN A 164 -23.20 14.68 1.96
CA ASN A 164 -23.67 13.56 2.79
C ASN A 164 -22.58 12.51 3.00
N LEU A 165 -21.83 12.15 1.96
CA LEU A 165 -20.71 11.22 2.06
C LEU A 165 -19.61 11.81 2.97
N ILE A 166 -19.25 13.08 2.80
CA ILE A 166 -18.28 13.77 3.66
C ILE A 166 -18.76 13.76 5.12
N LYS A 167 -20.06 13.96 5.38
CA LYS A 167 -20.63 13.94 6.73
C LYS A 167 -20.58 12.53 7.36
N VAL A 168 -20.92 11.49 6.59
CA VAL A 168 -20.82 10.08 7.02
C VAL A 168 -19.37 9.69 7.28
N PHE A 169 -18.45 10.02 6.36
CA PHE A 169 -17.04 9.67 6.52
C PHE A 169 -16.32 10.49 7.59
N LYS A 170 -16.72 11.74 7.85
CA LYS A 170 -16.24 12.50 9.03
C LYS A 170 -16.72 11.89 10.34
N GLY A 171 -17.94 11.32 10.38
CA GLY A 171 -18.40 10.53 11.52
C GLY A 171 -17.58 9.25 11.71
N VAL A 172 -17.30 8.52 10.63
CA VAL A 172 -16.56 7.25 10.65
C VAL A 172 -15.06 7.42 10.90
N GLN A 173 -14.43 8.51 10.45
CA GLN A 173 -13.00 8.76 10.70
C GLN A 173 -12.71 9.18 12.14
N ASN A 174 -13.66 9.85 12.79
CA ASN A 174 -13.53 10.24 14.20
C ASN A 174 -14.07 9.17 15.14
N ASP A 175 -15.03 8.37 14.68
CA ASP A 175 -15.69 7.37 15.49
C ASP A 175 -16.20 6.15 14.70
N ALA A 176 -15.29 5.35 14.15
CA ALA A 176 -15.63 4.14 13.38
C ALA A 176 -16.43 3.08 14.17
N PHE A 177 -16.47 3.19 15.50
CA PHE A 177 -17.07 2.20 16.40
C PHE A 177 -18.13 2.79 17.35
N GLY A 178 -18.54 4.05 17.20
CA GLY A 178 -19.46 4.70 18.15
C GLY A 178 -18.87 4.96 19.54
N LEU A 179 -17.55 4.81 19.70
CA LEU A 179 -16.79 4.97 20.92
C LEU A 179 -16.79 6.42 21.43
N ASP A 180 -16.86 7.43 20.56
CA ASP A 180 -16.83 8.84 20.98
C ASP A 180 -18.04 9.24 21.82
N ASN A 181 -19.16 8.51 21.67
CA ASN A 181 -20.37 8.70 22.47
C ASN A 181 -20.40 7.86 23.75
N THR A 182 -19.35 7.09 24.04
CA THR A 182 -19.29 6.25 25.25
C THR A 182 -18.61 6.97 26.40
N LYS A 183 -19.04 6.65 27.63
CA LYS A 183 -18.45 7.17 28.88
C LYS A 183 -16.92 7.03 28.99
N HIS A 184 -16.30 6.12 28.22
CA HIS A 184 -14.87 5.83 28.28
C HIS A 184 -14.14 5.97 26.93
N GLY A 185 -14.81 6.42 25.87
CA GLY A 185 -14.22 6.51 24.52
C GLY A 185 -13.04 7.48 24.43
N HIS A 186 -13.12 8.60 25.14
CA HIS A 186 -12.03 9.57 25.21
C HIS A 186 -10.74 8.94 25.76
N VAL A 187 -10.86 8.12 26.83
CA VAL A 187 -9.73 7.40 27.42
C VAL A 187 -9.18 6.38 26.42
N GLY A 188 -10.05 5.61 25.77
CA GLY A 188 -9.66 4.64 24.75
C GLY A 188 -8.85 5.25 23.60
N ARG A 189 -9.24 6.46 23.12
CA ARG A 189 -8.48 7.19 22.10
C ARG A 189 -7.10 7.64 22.57
N ILE A 190 -7.01 8.21 23.78
CA ILE A 190 -5.73 8.65 24.34
C ILE A 190 -4.77 7.47 24.48
N VAL A 191 -5.27 6.36 25.05
CA VAL A 191 -4.51 5.12 25.22
C VAL A 191 -4.04 4.59 23.87
N THR A 192 -4.95 4.46 22.90
CA THR A 192 -4.63 3.97 21.55
C THR A 192 -3.57 4.84 20.87
N LYS A 193 -3.73 6.16 20.94
CA LYS A 193 -2.76 7.12 20.38
C LYS A 193 -1.40 6.93 21.04
N LYS A 194 -1.34 6.86 22.37
CA LYS A 194 -0.07 6.69 23.10
C LYS A 194 0.61 5.35 22.82
N LEU A 195 -0.15 4.26 22.76
CA LEU A 195 0.38 2.95 22.38
C LEU A 195 0.94 2.95 20.94
N SER A 196 0.30 3.69 20.03
CA SER A 196 0.77 3.79 18.63
C SER A 196 2.05 4.63 18.47
N GLU A 197 2.35 5.50 19.43
CA GLU A 197 3.58 6.31 19.47
C GLU A 197 4.78 5.54 20.06
N MET A 198 4.53 4.47 20.83
CA MET A 198 5.56 3.65 21.48
C MET A 198 6.21 2.64 20.50
N ASN A 199 7.39 2.15 20.86
CA ASN A 199 7.95 0.98 20.18
C ASN A 199 7.15 -0.29 20.53
N SER A 200 7.31 -1.35 19.74
CA SER A 200 6.45 -2.54 19.86
C SER A 200 6.57 -3.24 21.21
N TYR A 201 7.77 -3.28 21.79
CA TYR A 201 8.02 -3.92 23.09
C TYR A 201 7.35 -3.15 24.22
N ASP A 202 7.56 -1.83 24.26
CA ASP A 202 6.95 -0.95 25.27
C ASP A 202 5.43 -0.90 25.12
N ALA A 203 4.92 -0.85 23.90
CA ALA A 203 3.48 -0.90 23.63
C ALA A 203 2.87 -2.21 24.15
N ALA A 204 3.54 -3.35 23.97
CA ALA A 204 3.07 -4.64 24.48
C ALA A 204 3.08 -4.68 26.02
N MET A 205 4.16 -4.21 26.64
CA MET A 205 4.29 -4.13 28.10
C MET A 205 3.23 -3.22 28.73
N VAL A 206 2.99 -2.04 28.15
CA VAL A 206 1.98 -1.09 28.62
C VAL A 206 0.56 -1.64 28.37
N SER A 207 0.33 -2.30 27.22
CA SER A 207 -0.96 -2.95 26.95
C SER A 207 -1.27 -4.05 27.96
N GLN A 208 -0.28 -4.85 28.34
CA GLN A 208 -0.43 -5.88 29.37
C GLN A 208 -0.80 -5.26 30.73
N LYS A 209 -0.10 -4.20 31.15
CA LYS A 209 -0.44 -3.49 32.40
C LYS A 209 -1.85 -2.91 32.40
N ILE A 210 -2.30 -2.35 31.27
CA ILE A 210 -3.67 -1.86 31.13
C ILE A 210 -4.66 -3.01 31.28
N MET A 211 -4.38 -4.16 30.65
CA MET A 211 -5.21 -5.36 30.77
C MET A 211 -5.30 -5.85 32.22
N ASP A 212 -4.16 -5.91 32.93
CA ASP A 212 -4.10 -6.35 34.33
C ASP A 212 -4.93 -5.45 35.24
N ILE A 213 -4.88 -4.12 35.03
CA ILE A 213 -5.72 -3.15 35.77
C ILE A 213 -7.20 -3.39 35.47
N LEU A 214 -7.57 -3.56 34.20
CA LEU A 214 -8.97 -3.79 33.81
C LEU A 214 -9.51 -5.11 34.40
N LEU A 215 -8.67 -6.14 34.51
CA LEU A 215 -9.02 -7.42 35.14
C LEU A 215 -9.14 -7.26 36.67
N LEU A 216 -8.28 -6.48 37.31
CA LEU A 216 -8.35 -6.22 38.75
C LEU A 216 -9.67 -5.54 39.13
N TYR A 217 -10.09 -4.52 38.36
CA TYR A 217 -11.30 -3.74 38.62
C TYR A 217 -12.57 -4.30 37.98
N ASN A 218 -12.53 -5.53 37.43
CA ASN A 218 -13.72 -6.20 36.95
C ASN A 218 -14.68 -6.46 38.12
N GLU A 219 -15.98 -6.18 37.95
CA GLU A 219 -17.01 -6.36 38.99
C GLU A 219 -17.07 -7.79 39.53
N ASN A 220 -16.73 -8.79 38.70
CA ASN A 220 -16.71 -10.19 39.08
C ASN A 220 -15.39 -10.63 39.74
N ASN A 221 -14.42 -9.73 39.90
CA ASN A 221 -13.15 -10.06 40.54
C ASN A 221 -13.30 -9.98 42.07
N PRO A 222 -13.06 -11.07 42.82
CA PRO A 222 -13.11 -11.06 44.29
C PRO A 222 -12.07 -10.14 44.94
N GLN A 223 -10.99 -9.83 44.22
CA GLN A 223 -9.92 -8.93 44.64
C GLN A 223 -10.14 -7.49 44.16
N ASN A 224 -11.29 -7.19 43.55
CA ASN A 224 -11.62 -5.84 43.14
C ASN A 224 -11.70 -4.94 44.38
N PRO A 225 -10.85 -3.89 44.47
CA PRO A 225 -10.86 -2.98 45.62
C PRO A 225 -12.22 -2.32 45.86
N ASN A 226 -13.05 -2.19 44.82
CA ASN A 226 -14.40 -1.61 44.93
C ASN A 226 -15.44 -2.57 45.51
N ASN A 227 -15.14 -3.88 45.54
CA ASN A 227 -16.02 -4.90 46.12
C ASN A 227 -15.73 -5.15 47.61
N ILE A 228 -14.64 -4.57 48.14
CA ILE A 228 -14.25 -4.66 49.55
C ILE A 228 -14.81 -3.42 50.26
N THR A 229 -16.13 -3.35 50.37
CA THR A 229 -16.86 -2.37 51.21
C THR A 229 -18.03 -3.07 51.86
#